data_AF-A0ABD7QV37-F1
#
_entry.id   AF-A0ABD7QV37-F1
#
_cell.length_a   1.000
_cell.length_b   1.000
_cell.length_c   1.000
_cell.angle_alpha   90.00
_cell.angle_beta   90.00
_cell.angle_gamma   90.00
#
_symmetry.space_group_name_H-M   'P 1'
#
loop_
_entity.id
_entity.type
_entity.pdbx_description
1 polymer ?
#
loop_
_entity_poly.entity_id
_entity_poly.type
_entity_poly.pdbx_seq_one_letter_code
_entity_poly.pdbx_strand_id
1 'polypeptide(L)'
;MQKGEQMLAKDVSDKRFRPTKWREGYDQGEVDAFLDRIQTTLAGYEQGRPVDPLTPEQVSAARFQPTKFREGYDQDQVDDFLDEVVIALRQHAVR
;
A
#
# COMPACT_ATOMS: atom_id res chain seq x y z
N MET A 1 -10.55 17.33 -8.80
CA MET A 1 -9.79 16.56 -9.80
C MET A 1 -8.38 17.12 -9.82
N GLN A 2 -7.47 16.51 -9.04
CA GLN A 2 -6.06 16.92 -8.98
C GLN A 2 -5.32 16.25 -10.15
N LYS A 3 -4.53 17.04 -10.88
CA LYS A 3 -3.75 16.59 -12.02
C LYS A 3 -2.66 15.61 -11.55
N GLY A 4 -2.70 14.36 -12.01
CA GLY A 4 -1.53 13.56 -12.39
C GLY A 4 -0.28 13.56 -11.50
N GLU A 5 -0.41 13.61 -10.17
CA GLU A 5 0.70 13.24 -9.29
C GLU A 5 0.75 11.71 -9.25
N GLN A 6 1.74 11.15 -9.93
CA GLN A 6 2.10 9.73 -9.77
C GLN A 6 2.45 9.51 -8.31
N MET A 7 1.91 8.45 -7.70
CA MET A 7 2.24 8.09 -6.33
C MET A 7 3.72 7.73 -6.25
N LEU A 8 4.45 8.42 -5.37
CA LEU A 8 5.86 8.20 -5.10
C LEU A 8 6.03 7.30 -3.88
N ALA A 9 7.21 6.70 -3.74
CA ALA A 9 7.60 5.89 -2.59
C ALA A 9 7.40 6.64 -1.27
N LYS A 10 7.68 7.95 -1.24
CA LYS A 10 7.46 8.81 -0.07
C LYS A 10 5.98 8.89 0.33
N ASP A 11 5.08 8.89 -0.64
CA ASP A 11 3.64 9.04 -0.39
C ASP A 11 3.08 7.78 0.31
N VAL A 12 3.69 6.62 0.03
CA VAL A 12 3.42 5.36 0.75
C VAL A 12 3.93 5.44 2.18
N SER A 13 5.16 5.90 2.39
CA SER A 13 5.76 6.02 3.74
C SER A 13 5.04 7.04 4.63
N ASP A 14 4.51 8.11 4.03
CA ASP A 14 3.81 9.18 4.73
C ASP A 14 2.33 8.83 5.03
N LYS A 15 1.79 7.78 4.39
CA LYS A 15 0.42 7.33 4.62
C LYS A 15 0.23 6.94 6.09
N ARG A 16 -0.87 7.39 6.67
CA ARG A 16 -1.31 7.04 8.03
C ARG A 16 -2.74 6.54 7.98
N PHE A 17 -2.97 5.34 8.48
CA PHE A 17 -4.30 4.75 8.61
C PHE A 17 -4.85 5.04 10.00
N ARG A 18 -6.17 5.20 10.10
CA ARG A 18 -6.81 5.36 11.41
C ARG A 18 -6.72 4.04 12.20
N PRO A 19 -6.25 4.08 13.45
CA PRO A 19 -6.34 2.91 14.32
C PRO A 19 -7.79 2.67 14.74
N THR A 20 -8.20 1.41 14.79
CA THR A 20 -9.51 0.97 15.28
C THR A 20 -9.35 -0.02 16.44
N LYS A 21 -10.20 0.14 17.47
CA LYS A 21 -10.29 -0.76 18.64
C LYS A 21 -11.68 -1.37 18.85
N TRP A 22 -12.70 -0.79 18.22
CA TRP A 22 -14.11 -1.15 18.45
C TRP A 22 -14.75 -1.83 17.24
N ARG A 23 -14.00 -1.95 16.13
CA ARG A 23 -14.39 -2.62 14.89
C ARG A 23 -13.25 -3.54 14.45
N GLU A 24 -13.56 -4.48 13.56
CA GLU A 24 -12.55 -5.31 12.93
C GLU A 24 -11.57 -4.41 12.14
N GLY A 25 -10.28 -4.61 12.37
CA GLY A 25 -9.19 -3.94 11.64
C GLY A 25 -8.26 -4.96 11.01
N TYR A 26 -7.38 -4.54 10.12
CA TYR A 26 -6.24 -5.37 9.70
C TYR A 26 -5.10 -5.26 10.71
N ASP A 27 -4.33 -6.34 10.85
CA ASP A 27 -3.09 -6.33 11.65
C ASP A 27 -2.13 -5.24 11.14
N GLN A 28 -1.75 -4.33 12.03
CA GLN A 28 -0.91 -3.20 11.67
C GLN A 28 0.48 -3.64 11.16
N GLY A 29 1.05 -4.68 11.77
CA GLY A 29 2.39 -5.17 11.39
C GLY A 29 2.40 -5.82 10.02
N GLU A 30 1.38 -6.60 9.67
CA GLU A 30 1.26 -7.17 8.32
C GLU A 30 1.04 -6.09 7.26
N VAL A 31 0.21 -5.08 7.55
CA VAL A 31 -0.01 -3.94 6.65
C VAL A 31 1.29 -3.15 6.48
N ASP A 32 1.95 -2.76 7.55
CA ASP A 32 3.19 -1.96 7.49
C ASP A 32 4.31 -2.70 6.74
N ALA A 33 4.50 -4.00 7.01
CA ALA A 33 5.49 -4.81 6.29
C ALA A 33 5.18 -4.92 4.78
N PHE A 34 3.90 -4.91 4.41
CA PHE A 34 3.51 -4.91 3.01
C PHE A 34 3.75 -3.56 2.34
N LEU A 35 3.46 -2.46 3.04
CA LEU A 35 3.72 -1.10 2.57
C LEU A 35 5.21 -0.85 2.34
N ASP A 36 6.09 -1.39 3.18
CA ASP A 36 7.54 -1.34 2.99
C ASP A 36 7.98 -1.98 1.65
N ARG A 37 7.34 -3.08 1.25
CA ARG A 37 7.61 -3.74 -0.05
C ARG A 37 7.11 -2.90 -1.22
N ILE A 38 5.94 -2.26 -1.08
CA ILE A 38 5.40 -1.34 -2.09
C ILE A 38 6.35 -0.14 -2.24
N GLN A 39 6.75 0.48 -1.13
CA GLN A 39 7.70 1.58 -1.10
C GLN A 39 9.00 1.20 -1.81
N THR A 40 9.55 0.02 -1.52
CA THR A 40 10.78 -0.48 -2.15
C THR A 40 10.60 -0.63 -3.67
N THR A 41 9.45 -1.14 -4.10
CA THR A 41 9.12 -1.28 -5.53
C THR A 41 9.07 0.07 -6.24
N LEU A 42 8.31 1.04 -5.68
CA LEU A 42 8.20 2.39 -6.24
C LEU A 42 9.53 3.13 -6.26
N ALA A 43 10.33 3.03 -5.17
CA ALA A 43 11.65 3.64 -5.10
C ALA A 43 12.61 3.06 -6.16
N GLY A 44 12.50 1.76 -6.45
CA GLY A 44 13.20 1.11 -7.55
C GLY A 44 12.89 1.74 -8.90
N TYR A 45 11.60 1.93 -9.20
CA TYR A 45 11.14 2.57 -10.43
C TYR A 45 11.57 4.04 -10.54
N GLU A 46 11.47 4.80 -9.46
CA GLU A 46 11.91 6.21 -9.41
C GLU A 46 13.40 6.37 -9.71
N GLN A 47 14.22 5.45 -9.20
CA GLN A 47 15.67 5.50 -9.33
C GLN A 47 16.19 4.77 -10.58
N GLY A 48 15.30 4.15 -11.37
CA GLY A 48 15.69 3.29 -12.50
C GLY A 48 16.55 2.10 -12.09
N ARG A 49 16.39 1.61 -10.85
CA ARG A 49 17.15 0.48 -10.31
C ARG A 49 16.39 -0.83 -10.50
N PRO A 50 17.09 -1.94 -10.81
CA PRO A 50 16.46 -3.24 -10.80
C PRO A 50 16.05 -3.60 -9.36
N VAL A 51 14.77 -3.93 -9.20
CA VAL A 51 14.15 -4.48 -8.00
C VAL A 51 13.40 -5.75 -8.40
N ASP A 52 12.96 -6.54 -7.42
CA ASP A 52 11.92 -7.56 -7.64
C ASP A 52 10.56 -6.90 -7.35
N PRO A 53 9.87 -6.34 -8.36
CA PRO A 53 8.74 -5.46 -8.12
C PRO A 53 7.50 -6.25 -7.73
N LEU A 54 6.72 -5.70 -6.79
CA LEU A 54 5.33 -6.11 -6.63
C LEU A 54 4.53 -5.77 -7.89
N THR A 55 3.81 -6.75 -8.44
CA THR A 55 2.87 -6.51 -9.54
C THR A 55 1.56 -5.93 -9.02
N PRO A 56 0.81 -5.19 -9.85
CA PRO A 56 -0.52 -4.71 -9.49
C PRO A 56 -1.46 -5.82 -9.02
N GLU A 57 -1.35 -7.00 -9.62
CA GLU A 57 -2.16 -8.18 -9.28
C GLU A 57 -1.79 -8.73 -7.89
N GLN A 58 -0.50 -8.72 -7.53
CA GLN A 58 -0.05 -9.11 -6.20
C GLN A 58 -0.55 -8.15 -5.12
N VAL A 59 -0.61 -6.85 -5.41
CA VAL A 59 -1.16 -5.85 -4.49
C VAL A 59 -2.67 -6.00 -4.32
N SER A 60 -3.42 -6.14 -5.41
CA SER A 60 -4.88 -6.35 -5.35
C SER A 60 -5.27 -7.67 -4.68
N ALA A 61 -4.43 -8.70 -4.78
CA ALA A 61 -4.66 -10.00 -4.14
C ALA A 61 -4.20 -10.06 -2.67
N ALA A 62 -3.56 -9.01 -2.15
CA ALA A 62 -3.07 -8.99 -0.77
C ALA A 62 -4.20 -9.25 0.23
N ARG A 63 -3.90 -10.02 1.28
CA ARG A 63 -4.82 -10.34 2.38
C ARG A 63 -4.07 -10.19 3.68
N PHE A 64 -4.69 -9.48 4.62
CA PHE A 64 -4.15 -9.28 5.96
C PHE A 64 -5.03 -9.99 6.98
N GLN A 65 -4.41 -10.43 8.07
CA GLN A 65 -5.12 -11.05 9.17
C GLN A 65 -6.07 -10.04 9.81
N PRO A 66 -7.38 -10.34 9.88
CA PRO A 66 -8.32 -9.49 10.60
C PRO A 66 -8.07 -9.57 12.11
N THR A 67 -8.33 -8.48 12.80
CA THR A 67 -8.13 -8.40 14.23
C THR A 67 -9.26 -7.68 14.96
N LYS A 68 -9.70 -8.28 16.08
CA LYS A 68 -10.84 -7.81 16.90
C LYS A 68 -10.49 -7.53 18.35
N PHE A 69 -9.39 -8.11 18.85
CA PHE A 69 -9.01 -8.07 20.26
C PHE A 69 -7.77 -7.21 20.53
N ARG A 70 -7.13 -6.71 19.47
CA ARG A 70 -6.00 -5.79 19.49
C ARG A 70 -6.28 -4.63 18.53
N GLU A 71 -5.53 -3.55 18.67
CA GLU A 71 -5.63 -2.42 17.75
C GLU A 71 -5.24 -2.86 16.33
N GLY A 72 -6.04 -2.48 15.35
CA GLY A 72 -5.81 -2.72 13.92
C GLY A 72 -5.91 -1.43 13.13
N TYR A 73 -5.50 -1.45 11.87
CA TYR A 73 -5.84 -0.38 10.94
C TYR A 73 -7.25 -0.58 10.37
N ASP A 74 -7.93 0.52 10.12
CA ASP A 74 -9.25 0.52 9.46
C ASP A 74 -9.16 -0.17 8.08
N GLN A 75 -9.96 -1.23 7.90
CA GLN A 75 -9.88 -2.09 6.71
C GLN A 75 -10.21 -1.32 5.43
N ASP A 76 -11.29 -0.52 5.45
CA ASP A 76 -11.73 0.26 4.29
C ASP A 76 -10.63 1.24 3.85
N GLN A 77 -9.96 1.91 4.81
CA GLN A 77 -8.86 2.82 4.47
C GLN A 77 -7.63 2.12 3.88
N VAL A 78 -7.32 0.92 4.36
CA VAL A 78 -6.22 0.13 3.83
C VAL A 78 -6.55 -0.33 2.41
N ASP A 79 -7.74 -0.89 2.22
CA ASP A 79 -8.18 -1.42 0.91
C ASP A 79 -8.28 -0.30 -0.13
N ASP A 80 -8.91 0.85 0.20
CA ASP A 80 -8.97 2.03 -0.69
C ASP A 80 -7.57 2.50 -1.12
N PHE A 81 -6.61 2.48 -0.19
CA PHE A 81 -5.25 2.90 -0.48
C PHE A 81 -4.50 1.89 -1.36
N LEU A 82 -4.71 0.59 -1.16
CA LEU A 82 -4.12 -0.43 -2.01
C LEU A 82 -4.65 -0.33 -3.44
N ASP A 83 -5.91 0.06 -3.65
CA ASP A 83 -6.44 0.35 -4.98
C ASP A 83 -5.71 1.54 -5.66
N GLU A 84 -5.39 2.60 -4.92
CA GLU A 84 -4.56 3.71 -5.42
C GLU A 84 -3.15 3.23 -5.81
N VAL A 85 -2.53 2.38 -4.99
CA VAL A 85 -1.21 1.78 -5.28
C VAL A 85 -1.25 0.92 -6.54
N VAL A 86 -2.30 0.11 -6.74
CA VAL A 86 -2.47 -0.71 -7.95
C VAL A 86 -2.47 0.16 -9.21
N ILE A 87 -3.17 1.29 -9.17
CA ILE A 87 -3.18 2.26 -10.27
C ILE A 87 -1.77 2.82 -10.52
N ALA A 88 -1.06 3.19 -9.46
CA ALA A 88 0.31 3.71 -9.57
C ALA A 88 1.28 2.69 -10.17
N LEU A 89 1.29 1.46 -9.68
CA LEU A 89 2.16 0.39 -10.21
C LEU A 89 1.92 0.13 -11.70
N ARG A 90 0.65 0.16 -12.15
CA ARG A 90 0.32 0.06 -13.58
C ARG A 90 0.89 1.20 -14.40
N GLN A 91 0.90 2.42 -13.88
CA GLN A 91 1.47 3.57 -14.57
C GLN A 91 3.00 3.48 -14.69
N HIS A 92 3.68 2.92 -13.68
CA HIS A 92 5.13 2.71 -13.71
C HIS A 92 5.55 1.54 -14.62
N ALA A 93 4.75 0.47 -14.69
CA ALA A 93 5.07 -0.72 -15.50
C ALA A 93 4.99 -0.50 -17.03
N VAL A 94 4.33 0.56 -17.48
CA VAL A 94 4.13 0.87 -18.92
C VAL A 94 5.24 1.80 -19.45
N ARG A 95 6.17 2.25 -18.59
CA ARG A 95 7.24 3.19 -18.94
C ARG A 95 8.56 2.49 -19.23
#